data_AF-A0A8K0GFX4-F1
#
_entry.id   AF-A0A8K0GFX4-F1
#
_cell.length_a   1.000
_cell.length_b   1.000
_cell.length_c   1.000
_cell.angle_alpha   90.00
_cell.angle_beta   90.00
_cell.angle_gamma   90.00
#
_symmetry.space_group_name_H-M   'P 1'
#
loop_
_entity.id
_entity.type
_entity.pdbx_description
1 polymer ?
#
loop_
_entity_poly.entity_id
_entity_poly.type
_entity_poly.pdbx_seq_one_letter_code
_entity_poly.pdbx_strand_id
1 'polypeptide(L)' 'MSSSDLEEDTVMLYYMNDNGEYWKLHNILLRDPMKFRNYYRMTEHYFNKLCEYVKPLFHAGHTYYRKTICFEERLAVTLR' A
#
# COMPACT_ATOMS: atom_id res chain seq x y z
N MET A 1 -21.08 19.96 0.94
CA MET A 1 -20.21 18.79 0.68
C MET A 1 -19.35 18.64 1.91
N SER A 2 -19.43 17.49 2.59
CA SER A 2 -18.75 17.28 3.86
C SER A 2 -17.25 17.10 3.60
N SER A 3 -16.39 17.57 4.49
CA SER A 3 -14.93 17.37 4.39
C SER A 3 -14.53 15.89 4.35
N SER A 4 -15.42 14.98 4.77
CA SER A 4 -15.27 13.52 4.64
C SER A 4 -15.30 13.03 3.20
N ASP A 5 -16.11 13.65 2.35
CA ASP A 5 -16.37 13.19 0.98
C ASP A 5 -15.16 13.50 0.06
N LEU A 6 -14.40 14.54 0.41
CA LEU A 6 -13.16 14.92 -0.28
C LEU A 6 -11.99 13.97 0.02
N GLU A 7 -11.94 13.33 1.21
CA GLU A 7 -10.88 12.37 1.54
C GLU A 7 -11.07 11.04 0.82
N GLU A 8 -12.31 10.55 0.69
CA GLU A 8 -12.61 9.32 -0.05
C GLU A 8 -12.35 9.45 -1.56
N ASP A 9 -12.73 10.58 -2.16
CA ASP A 9 -12.46 10.86 -3.58
C ASP A 9 -10.97 11.06 -3.85
N THR A 10 -10.23 11.69 -2.93
CA THR A 10 -8.78 11.84 -3.04
C THR A 10 -8.09 10.48 -2.94
N VAL A 11 -8.53 9.62 -2.02
CA VAL A 11 -8.01 8.26 -1.90
C VAL A 11 -8.38 7.41 -3.11
N MET A 12 -9.54 7.58 -3.76
CA MET A 12 -9.84 6.85 -5.01
C MET A 12 -9.07 7.38 -6.24
N LEU A 13 -8.83 8.70 -6.32
CA LEU A 13 -8.05 9.33 -7.39
C LEU A 13 -6.56 8.98 -7.35
N TYR A 14 -5.98 8.73 -6.17
CA TYR A 14 -4.59 8.26 -6.05
C TYR A 14 -4.38 6.79 -6.49
N TYR A 15 -5.44 6.05 -6.81
CA TYR A 15 -5.40 4.62 -7.14
C TYR A 15 -5.59 4.32 -8.64
N MET A 16 -5.84 5.34 -9.47
CA MET A 16 -5.89 5.18 -10.92
C MET A 16 -4.87 6.09 -11.59
N ASN A 17 -3.73 5.51 -11.96
CA ASN A 17 -3.05 5.98 -13.17
C ASN A 17 -3.94 5.52 -14.35
N ASP A 18 -4.00 6.26 -15.46
CA ASP A 18 -4.84 5.98 -16.65
C ASP A 18 -4.68 4.55 -17.23
N ASN A 19 -3.73 3.76 -16.73
CA ASN A 19 -3.41 2.39 -17.10
C ASN A 19 -3.85 1.32 -16.07
N GLY A 20 -4.55 1.68 -14.98
CA GLY A 20 -5.05 0.71 -13.98
C GLY A 20 -3.96 0.05 -13.10
N GLU A 21 -2.85 0.75 -12.84
CA GLU A 21 -1.72 0.23 -12.07
C GLU A 21 -1.87 0.46 -10.55
N TYR A 22 -2.21 -0.60 -9.81
CA TYR A 22 -2.46 -0.55 -8.35
C TYR A 22 -1.20 -0.70 -7.45
N TRP A 23 0.00 -0.77 -8.03
CA TRP A 23 1.22 -1.24 -7.33
C TRP A 23 2.22 -0.15 -6.93
N LYS A 24 1.75 1.08 -6.70
CA LYS A 24 2.63 2.21 -6.29
C LYS A 24 2.22 2.88 -4.98
N LEU A 25 1.20 2.37 -4.29
CA LEU A 25 0.66 3.01 -3.09
C LEU A 25 1.70 3.12 -1.97
N HIS A 26 2.36 2.01 -1.64
CA HIS A 26 3.38 1.99 -0.59
C HIS A 26 4.51 2.98 -0.89
N ASN A 27 4.96 3.05 -2.14
CA ASN A 27 5.99 3.99 -2.58
C ASN A 27 5.55 5.46 -2.46
N ILE A 28 4.27 5.75 -2.65
CA ILE A 28 3.72 7.10 -2.46
C ILE A 28 3.68 7.43 -0.96
N LEU A 29 3.20 6.50 -0.14
CA LEU A 29 3.11 6.67 1.31
C LEU A 29 4.50 6.88 1.94
N LEU A 30 5.54 6.17 1.47
CA LEU A 30 6.92 6.35 1.95
C LEU A 30 7.47 7.77 1.74
N ARG A 31 6.94 8.53 0.78
CA ARG A 31 7.41 9.92 0.51
C ARG A 31 6.82 10.93 1.49
N ASP A 32 5.78 10.57 2.23
CA ASP A 32 5.07 11.45 3.15
C ASP A 32 4.81 10.72 4.49
N PRO A 33 5.65 10.96 5.51
CA PRO A 33 5.55 10.29 6.81
C PRO A 33 4.20 10.49 7.51
N MET A 34 3.53 11.64 7.29
CA MET A 34 2.22 11.90 7.88
C MET A 34 1.15 11.05 7.21
N LYS A 35 1.14 10.99 5.87
CA LYS A 35 0.24 10.09 5.13
C LYS A 35 0.52 8.63 5.45
N PHE A 36 1.79 8.23 5.54
CA PHE A 36 2.18 6.88 5.95
C PHE A 36 1.56 6.52 7.30
N ARG A 37 1.76 7.38 8.30
CA ARG A 37 1.26 7.13 9.65
C ARG A 37 -0.27 7.14 9.70
N ASN A 38 -0.92 8.01 8.95
CA ASN A 38 -2.38 8.05 8.90
C ASN A 38 -2.96 6.79 8.23
N TYR A 39 -2.32 6.33 7.15
CA TYR A 39 -2.76 5.14 6.42
C TYR A 39 -2.53 3.86 7.21
N TYR A 40 -1.29 3.59 7.64
CA TYR A 40 -0.93 2.35 8.31
C TYR A 40 -1.18 2.35 9.82
N ARG A 41 -1.50 3.52 10.40
CA ARG A 41 -1.62 3.74 11.85
C ARG A 41 -0.37 3.35 12.64
N MET A 42 0.79 3.31 11.97
CA MET A 42 2.08 2.96 12.55
C MET A 42 3.22 3.71 11.85
N THR A 43 4.41 3.69 12.45
CA THR A 43 5.60 4.26 11.81
C THR A 43 6.18 3.29 10.79
N GLU A 44 6.99 3.81 9.86
CA GLU A 44 7.72 3.01 8.89
C GLU A 44 8.58 1.91 9.56
N HIS A 45 9.21 2.23 10.71
CA HIS A 45 9.98 1.25 11.48
C HIS A 45 9.14 0.02 11.88
N TYR A 46 7.92 0.23 12.39
CA TYR A 46 7.04 -0.87 12.78
C TYR A 46 6.50 -1.63 11.57
N PHE A 47 6.21 -0.91 10.48
CA PHE A 47 5.81 -1.54 9.22
C PHE A 47 6.91 -2.46 8.68
N ASN A 48 8.16 -2.01 8.68
CA ASN A 48 9.30 -2.82 8.23
C ASN A 48 9.51 -4.06 9.11
N LYS A 49 9.38 -3.92 10.43
CA LYS A 49 9.39 -5.09 11.34
C LYS A 49 8.26 -6.07 11.02
N LEU A 50 7.05 -5.58 10.77
CA LEU A 50 5.93 -6.42 10.39
C LEU A 50 6.23 -7.18 9.08
N CYS A 51 6.83 -6.50 8.10
CA CYS A 51 7.29 -7.15 6.87
C CYS A 51 8.28 -8.27 7.15
N GLU A 52 9.28 -8.05 8.02
CA GLU A 52 10.26 -9.09 8.39
C GLU A 52 9.61 -10.33 9.02
N TYR A 53 8.57 -10.16 9.83
CA TYR A 53 7.86 -11.28 10.45
C TYR A 53 6.94 -12.04 9.48
N VAL A 54 6.26 -11.32 8.59
CA VAL A 54 5.19 -11.89 7.76
C VAL A 54 5.73 -12.39 6.40
N LYS A 55 6.75 -11.75 5.84
CA LYS A 55 7.33 -12.10 4.54
C LYS A 55 7.81 -13.56 4.46
N PRO A 56 8.46 -14.15 5.49
CA PRO A 56 8.84 -15.56 5.48
C PRO A 56 7.65 -16.52 5.44
N LEU A 57 6.47 -16.09 5.92
CA LEU A 57 5.25 -16.90 5.92
C LEU A 57 4.53 -16.86 4.57
N PHE A 58 4.91 -15.95 3.67
CA PHE A 58 4.28 -15.76 2.37
C PHE A 58 5.20 -16.23 1.23
N HIS A 59 4.93 -17.42 0.71
CA HIS A 59 5.45 -17.84 -0.59
C HIS A 59 4.51 -17.38 -1.71
N ALA A 60 4.94 -16.39 -2.48
CA ALA A 60 4.25 -16.03 -3.71
C ALA A 60 5.15 -16.29 -4.90
N GLY A 61 4.84 -17.34 -5.66
CA GLY A 61 5.55 -17.68 -6.88
C GLY A 61 5.25 -16.67 -7.98
N HIS A 62 6.31 -16.17 -8.63
CA HIS A 62 6.16 -15.54 -9.93
C HIS A 62 5.77 -16.63 -10.93
N THR A 63 4.68 -16.42 -11.66
CA THR A 63 4.30 -17.32 -12.75
C THR A 63 4.60 -16.65 -14.08
N TYR A 64 4.79 -17.46 -15.12
CA TYR A 64 5.13 -16.98 -16.47
C TYR A 64 4.12 -15.95 -17.02
N TYR A 65 2.86 -16.04 -16.58
CA TYR A 65 1.76 -15.21 -17.06
C TYR A 65 1.37 -14.08 -16.10
N ARG A 66 1.97 -14.02 -14.90
CA ARG A 66 1.60 -13.02 -13.89
C ARG A 66 2.79 -12.56 -13.08
N LYS A 67 3.07 -11.25 -13.20
CA LYS A 67 3.96 -10.56 -12.29
C LYS A 67 3.27 -10.37 -10.95
N THR A 68 3.83 -10.95 -9.91
CA THR A 68 3.33 -10.82 -8.55
C THR A 68 3.57 -9.41 -8.05
N ILE A 69 2.56 -8.83 -7.40
CA ILE A 69 2.65 -7.56 -6.68
C ILE A 69 3.72 -7.69 -5.58
N CYS A 70 4.48 -6.62 -5.34
CA CYS A 70 5.45 -6.56 -4.24
C CYS A 70 4.77 -6.94 -2.91
N PHE A 71 5.54 -7.50 -1.96
CA PHE A 71 4.98 -7.92 -0.68
C PHE A 71 4.41 -6.74 0.11
N GLU A 72 5.13 -5.64 0.12
CA GLU A 72 4.84 -4.42 0.85
C GLU A 72 3.53 -3.78 0.36
N GLU A 73 3.29 -3.79 -0.95
CA GLU A 73 2.04 -3.32 -1.55
C GLU A 73 0.85 -4.25 -1.22
N ARG A 74 1.06 -5.56 -1.16
CA ARG A 74 0.01 -6.50 -0.72
C ARG A 74 -0.34 -6.30 0.75
N LEU A 75 0.67 -6.10 1.58
CA LEU A 75 0.48 -5.78 2.98
C LEU A 75 -0.24 -4.43 3.13
N ALA A 76 0.05 -3.46 2.26
CA ALA A 76 -0.64 -2.17 2.23
C ALA A 76 -2.13 -2.26 1.96
N VAL A 77 -2.56 -3.13 1.07
CA VAL A 77 -3.98 -3.37 0.82
C VAL A 77 -4.62 -4.12 2.00
N THR A 78 -3.87 -5.03 2.63
CA THR A 78 -4.39 -5.88 3.72
C THR A 78 -4.62 -5.12 5.03
N LEU A 79 -3.77 -4.13 5.35
CA LEU A 79 -3.81 -3.39 6.62
C LEU A 79 -4.77 -2.19 6.64
N ARG A 80 -5.44 -1.91 5.53
CA ARG A 80 -6.41 -0.81 5.41
C ARG A 80 -7.70 -1.13 6.19
#